data_AF-A0AAW7L3W1-F1
#
_entry.id   AF-A0AAW7L3W1-F1
#
_cell.length_a   1.000
_cell.length_b   1.000
_cell.length_c   1.000
_cell.angle_alpha   90.00
_cell.angle_beta   90.00
_cell.angle_gamma   90.00
#
_symmetry.space_group_name_H-M   'P 1'
#
loop_
_entity.id
_entity.type
_entity.pdbx_description
1 polymer ?
#
loop_
_entity_poly.entity_id
_entity_poly.type
_entity_poly.pdbx_seq_one_letter_code
_entity_poly.pdbx_strand_id
1 'polypeptide(L)'
;FLLLPCLFLIFLSTLQRFLGFDIELTLVNAFKSAVVGLIVLLILSIPTNIVIEANLKSKGYIYCNWYTGASVRDPDVWLKNDELCLQDGSVITSDIYDWFEMHNEQGTEPTLNELESFIKKTRMELGR
;
A
#
# COMPACT_ATOMS: atom_id res chain seq x y z
N PHE A 1 -6.89 -7.59 3.55
CA PHE A 1 -6.82 -7.17 4.96
C PHE A 1 -7.85 -6.10 5.34
N LEU A 2 -8.06 -5.05 4.54
CA LEU A 2 -8.99 -3.94 4.83
C LEU A 2 -10.48 -4.32 5.01
N LEU A 3 -10.95 -5.41 4.41
CA LEU A 3 -12.34 -5.86 4.53
C LEU A 3 -12.60 -6.84 5.70
N LEU A 4 -11.53 -7.37 6.31
CA LEU A 4 -11.64 -8.31 7.43
C LEU A 4 -12.43 -7.73 8.62
N PRO A 5 -12.26 -6.45 9.00
CA PRO A 5 -13.05 -5.81 10.06
C PRO A 5 -14.53 -5.72 9.68
N CYS A 6 -14.84 -5.37 8.44
CA CYS A 6 -16.22 -5.27 7.97
C CYS A 6 -16.92 -6.64 7.95
N LEU A 7 -16.23 -7.69 7.49
CA LEU A 7 -16.76 -9.05 7.48
C LEU A 7 -16.96 -9.58 8.91
N PHE A 8 -16.06 -9.27 9.83
CA PHE A 8 -16.20 -9.63 11.24
C PHE A 8 -17.39 -8.92 11.91
N LEU A 9 -17.60 -7.62 11.63
CA LEU A 9 -18.75 -6.88 12.14
C LEU A 9 -20.09 -7.39 11.57
N ILE A 10 -20.12 -7.77 10.29
CA ILE A 10 -21.29 -8.42 9.67
C ILE A 10 -21.56 -9.77 10.34
N PHE A 11 -20.53 -10.58 10.57
CA PHE A 11 -20.66 -11.86 11.27
C PHE A 11 -21.19 -11.72 12.71
N LEU A 12 -20.70 -10.73 13.46
CA LEU A 12 -21.22 -10.45 14.80
C LEU A 12 -22.68 -10.00 14.76
N SER A 13 -23.05 -9.19 13.76
CA SER A 13 -24.41 -8.68 13.59
C SER A 13 -25.39 -9.80 13.22
N THR A 14 -24.99 -10.75 12.37
CA THR A 14 -25.82 -11.92 12.03
C THR A 14 -25.96 -12.87 13.20
N LEU A 15 -24.90 -13.08 13.99
CA LEU A 15 -24.93 -13.89 15.21
C LEU A 15 -25.86 -13.29 16.27
N GLN A 16 -25.82 -11.96 16.47
CA GLN A 16 -26.68 -11.25 17.41
C GLN A 16 -28.17 -11.34 17.01
N ARG A 17 -28.47 -11.23 15.71
CA ARG A 17 -29.82 -11.44 15.16
C ARG A 17 -30.31 -12.87 15.35
N PHE A 18 -29.44 -13.87 15.18
CA PHE A 18 -29.77 -15.28 15.41
C PHE A 18 -30.09 -15.58 16.88
N LEU A 19 -29.44 -14.89 17.81
CA LEU A 19 -29.64 -15.04 19.26
C LEU A 19 -30.84 -14.23 19.81
N GLY A 20 -31.60 -13.54 18.95
CA GLY A 20 -32.82 -12.82 19.34
C GLY A 20 -32.58 -11.53 20.13
N PHE A 21 -31.40 -10.92 20.01
CA PHE A 21 -31.11 -9.64 20.67
C PHE A 21 -31.96 -8.49 20.13
N ASP A 22 -32.29 -7.54 21.00
CA ASP A 22 -32.95 -6.28 20.67
C ASP A 22 -32.19 -5.53 19.55
N ILE A 23 -32.89 -5.12 18.49
CA ILE A 23 -32.32 -4.48 17.30
C ILE A 23 -31.69 -3.13 17.65
N GLU A 24 -32.27 -2.34 18.56
CA GLU A 24 -31.70 -1.05 18.96
C GLU A 24 -30.40 -1.25 19.73
N LEU A 25 -30.40 -2.20 20.69
CA LEU A 25 -29.20 -2.55 21.45
C LEU A 25 -28.09 -3.11 20.55
N THR A 26 -28.49 -3.92 19.56
CA THR A 26 -27.59 -4.51 18.56
C THR A 26 -26.92 -3.43 17.72
N LEU A 27 -27.69 -2.45 17.22
CA LEU A 27 -27.16 -1.31 16.45
C LEU A 27 -26.20 -0.45 17.28
N VAL A 28 -26.54 -0.16 18.54
CA VAL A 28 -25.67 0.62 19.44
C VAL A 28 -24.35 -0.11 19.69
N ASN A 29 -24.38 -1.42 19.90
CA ASN A 29 -23.19 -2.22 20.13
C ASN A 29 -22.34 -2.37 18.86
N ALA A 30 -22.97 -2.50 17.69
CA ALA A 30 -22.28 -2.52 16.40
C ALA A 30 -21.58 -1.18 16.11
N PHE A 31 -22.22 -0.05 16.43
CA PHE A 31 -21.59 1.26 16.28
C PHE A 31 -20.40 1.42 17.23
N LYS A 32 -20.56 1.04 18.51
CA LYS A 32 -19.46 1.06 19.49
C LYS A 32 -18.29 0.18 19.05
N SER A 33 -18.56 -1.03 18.56
CA SER A 33 -17.52 -1.94 18.09
C SER A 33 -16.83 -1.43 16.83
N ALA A 34 -17.54 -0.77 15.91
CA ALA A 34 -16.96 -0.11 14.75
C ALA A 34 -16.00 1.03 15.16
N VAL A 35 -16.41 1.88 16.11
CA VAL A 35 -15.57 2.98 16.63
C VAL A 35 -14.31 2.42 17.31
N VAL A 36 -14.46 1.42 18.20
CA VAL A 36 -13.33 0.77 18.85
C VAL A 36 -12.43 0.08 17.84
N GLY A 37 -13.00 -0.61 16.85
CA GLY A 37 -12.27 -1.27 15.77
C GLY A 37 -11.46 -0.29 14.93
N LEU A 38 -12.00 0.89 14.63
CA LEU A 38 -11.28 1.95 13.92
C LEU A 38 -10.08 2.46 14.73
N ILE A 39 -10.27 2.70 16.03
CA ILE A 39 -9.18 3.12 16.92
C ILE A 39 -8.08 2.06 16.97
N VAL A 40 -8.44 0.79 17.14
CA VAL A 40 -7.48 -0.33 17.15
C VAL A 40 -6.74 -0.42 15.83
N LEU A 41 -7.42 -0.26 14.69
CA LEU A 41 -6.78 -0.30 13.36
C LEU A 41 -5.76 0.83 13.19
N LEU A 42 -6.07 2.05 13.65
CA LEU A 42 -5.14 3.18 13.61
C LEU A 42 -3.94 2.98 14.53
N ILE A 43 -4.13 2.38 15.71
CA ILE A 43 -3.03 2.08 16.64
C ILE A 43 -2.12 0.99 16.07
N LEU A 44 -2.70 -0.03 15.42
CA LEU A 44 -1.94 -1.16 14.87
C LEU A 44 -1.26 -0.84 13.54
N SER A 45 -1.73 0.14 12.76
CA SER A 45 -1.12 0.48 11.48
C SER A 45 0.31 0.99 11.64
N ILE A 46 0.60 1.76 12.69
CA ILE A 46 1.92 2.34 12.98
C ILE A 46 2.99 1.25 13.18
N PRO A 47 2.87 0.33 14.18
CA PRO A 47 3.88 -0.69 14.38
C PRO A 47 3.98 -1.65 13.18
N THR A 48 2.89 -1.92 12.46
CA THR A 48 2.96 -2.77 11.27
C THR A 48 3.83 -2.17 10.18
N ASN A 49 3.79 -0.85 9.96
CA ASN A 49 4.63 -0.21 8.96
C ASN A 49 6.12 -0.31 9.33
N ILE A 50 6.45 -0.04 10.61
CA ILE A 50 7.83 -0.17 11.12
C ILE A 50 8.36 -1.59 10.94
N VAL A 51 7.54 -2.62 11.23
CA VAL A 51 7.95 -4.02 11.07
C VAL A 51 8.18 -4.38 9.59
N ILE A 52 7.31 -3.91 8.69
CA ILE A 52 7.44 -4.12 7.24
C ILE A 52 8.74 -3.47 6.74
N GLU A 53 8.97 -2.21 7.09
CA GLU A 53 10.18 -1.46 6.74
C GLU A 53 11.44 -2.16 7.25
N ALA A 54 11.47 -2.58 8.52
CA ALA A 54 12.61 -3.28 9.09
C ALA A 54 12.90 -4.62 8.36
N ASN A 55 11.86 -5.35 7.98
CA ASN A 55 11.98 -6.60 7.23
C ASN A 55 12.40 -6.39 5.76
N LEU A 56 12.02 -5.29 5.13
CA LEU A 56 12.49 -4.93 3.80
C LEU A 56 13.97 -4.53 3.83
N LYS A 57 14.35 -3.67 4.78
CA LYS A 57 15.74 -3.27 4.99
C LYS A 57 16.65 -4.46 5.32
N SER A 58 16.18 -5.42 6.13
CA SER A 58 16.97 -6.63 6.44
C SER A 58 17.20 -7.54 5.23
N LYS A 59 16.36 -7.41 4.19
CA LYS A 59 16.52 -8.10 2.90
C LYS A 59 17.29 -7.29 1.85
N GLY A 60 17.83 -6.13 2.23
CA GLY A 60 18.62 -5.26 1.36
C GLY A 60 17.80 -4.33 0.47
N TYR A 61 16.50 -4.17 0.73
CA TYR A 61 15.70 -3.16 0.03
C TYR A 61 15.94 -1.77 0.60
N ILE A 62 15.85 -0.78 -0.28
CA ILE A 62 16.11 0.63 -0.01
C ILE A 62 14.85 1.41 -0.40
N TYR A 63 14.47 2.35 0.45
CA TYR A 63 13.31 3.21 0.22
C TYR A 63 13.63 4.26 -0.85
N CYS A 64 12.78 4.37 -1.88
CA CYS A 64 12.91 5.35 -2.93
C CYS A 64 11.85 6.46 -2.78
N ASN A 65 12.27 7.62 -2.26
CA ASN A 65 11.35 8.74 -2.07
C ASN A 65 10.84 9.30 -3.40
N TRP A 66 11.68 9.30 -4.44
CA TRP A 66 11.34 9.95 -5.71
C TRP A 66 10.15 9.32 -6.42
N TYR A 67 9.94 8.02 -6.20
CA TYR A 67 8.82 7.29 -6.77
C TYR A 67 7.65 7.21 -5.80
N THR A 68 7.89 7.29 -4.50
CA THR A 68 6.82 7.32 -3.51
C THR A 68 6.02 8.62 -3.65
N GLY A 69 4.71 8.49 -3.81
CA GLY A 69 3.84 9.65 -3.97
C GLY A 69 3.77 10.53 -2.71
N ALA A 70 3.35 11.79 -2.87
CA ALA A 70 3.33 12.77 -1.78
C ALA A 70 2.19 12.55 -0.78
N SER A 71 1.20 11.71 -1.10
CA SER A 71 0.07 11.41 -0.21
C SER A 71 0.47 10.41 0.85
N VAL A 72 -0.03 10.59 2.08
CA VAL A 72 0.06 9.61 3.17
C VAL A 72 -0.61 8.26 2.84
N ARG A 73 -1.35 8.18 1.74
CA ARG A 73 -1.98 6.96 1.23
C ARG A 73 -1.23 6.33 0.06
N ASP A 74 -0.24 7.03 -0.50
CA ASP A 74 0.53 6.50 -1.61
C ASP A 74 1.40 5.35 -1.09
N PRO A 75 1.54 4.27 -1.87
CA PRO A 75 2.37 3.15 -1.46
C PRO A 75 3.84 3.57 -1.41
N ASP A 76 4.53 3.16 -0.35
CA ASP A 76 5.99 3.30 -0.27
C ASP A 76 6.66 2.40 -1.32
N VAL A 77 7.66 2.96 -2.01
CA VAL A 77 8.40 2.26 -3.06
C VAL A 77 9.73 1.79 -2.51
N TRP A 78 9.97 0.48 -2.65
CA TRP A 78 11.17 -0.18 -2.15
C TRP A 78 11.89 -0.86 -3.30
N LEU A 79 13.15 -0.51 -3.52
CA LEU A 79 13.99 -1.03 -4.59
C LEU A 79 15.12 -1.86 -4.01
N LYS A 80 15.54 -2.91 -4.73
CA LYS A 80 16.67 -3.76 -4.33
C LYS A 80 18.03 -3.15 -4.73
N ASN A 81 18.02 -2.33 -5.77
CA ASN A 81 19.16 -1.56 -6.25
C ASN A 81 18.84 -0.07 -6.13
N ASP A 82 19.66 0.69 -5.40
CA ASP A 82 19.48 2.13 -5.18
C ASP A 82 19.76 2.96 -6.43
N GLU A 83 20.59 2.49 -7.36
CA GLU A 83 20.86 3.15 -8.63
C GLU A 83 19.58 3.35 -9.45
N LEU A 84 18.57 2.50 -9.25
CA LEU A 84 17.28 2.59 -9.94
C LEU A 84 16.35 3.67 -9.35
N CYS A 85 16.72 4.32 -8.24
CA CYS A 85 15.94 5.40 -7.63
C CYS A 85 16.29 6.77 -8.25
N LEU A 86 15.83 7.01 -9.47
CA LEU A 86 16.15 8.22 -10.23
C LEU A 86 15.14 9.34 -10.00
N GLN A 87 15.64 10.51 -9.60
CA GLN A 87 14.81 11.72 -9.44
C GLN A 87 14.02 12.07 -10.70
N ASP A 88 14.59 11.82 -11.88
CA ASP A 88 13.96 12.14 -13.16
C ASP A 88 12.68 11.34 -13.45
N GLY A 89 12.48 10.20 -12.79
CA GLY A 89 11.25 9.41 -12.89
C GLY A 89 10.12 9.91 -11.98
N SER A 90 10.38 10.87 -11.08
CA SER A 90 9.37 11.41 -10.14
C SER A 90 8.17 12.08 -10.81
N VAL A 91 8.29 12.50 -12.08
CA VAL A 91 7.20 13.13 -12.84
C VAL A 91 6.28 12.11 -13.51
N ILE A 92 6.73 10.86 -13.62
CA ILE A 92 6.05 9.76 -14.33
C ILE A 92 5.94 8.52 -13.42
N THR A 93 5.68 8.74 -12.13
CA THR A 93 5.70 7.66 -11.11
C THR A 93 4.75 6.51 -11.45
N SER A 94 3.59 6.79 -12.03
CA SER A 94 2.65 5.76 -12.48
C SER A 94 3.27 4.84 -13.54
N ASP A 95 3.90 5.41 -14.57
CA ASP A 95 4.56 4.64 -15.64
C ASP A 95 5.75 3.85 -15.09
N ILE A 96 6.47 4.41 -14.12
CA ILE A 96 7.58 3.74 -13.44
C ILE A 96 7.10 2.51 -12.66
N TYR A 97 5.95 2.61 -12.00
CA TYR A 97 5.35 1.47 -11.29
C TYR A 97 4.99 0.34 -12.24
N ASP A 98 4.28 0.67 -13.32
CA ASP A 98 3.88 -0.31 -14.32
C ASP A 98 5.11 -0.97 -14.97
N TRP A 99 6.17 -0.20 -15.19
CA TRP A 99 7.43 -0.70 -15.74
C TRP A 99 8.17 -1.65 -14.79
N PHE A 100 8.27 -1.31 -13.50
CA PHE A 100 8.86 -2.22 -12.52
C PHE A 100 8.02 -3.49 -12.31
N GLU A 101 6.69 -3.37 -12.32
CA GLU A 101 5.79 -4.52 -12.20
C GLU A 101 5.95 -5.48 -13.38
N MET A 102 6.05 -4.94 -14.61
CA MET A 102 6.35 -5.75 -15.80
C MET A 102 7.65 -6.55 -15.65
N HIS A 103 8.72 -5.93 -15.13
CA HIS A 103 10.00 -6.63 -14.87
C HIS A 103 9.86 -7.71 -13.79
N ASN A 104 9.10 -7.44 -12.72
CA ASN A 104 8.80 -8.41 -11.67
C ASN A 104 8.03 -9.62 -12.21
N GLU A 105 6.99 -9.40 -13.02
CA GLU A 105 6.20 -10.47 -13.65
C GLU A 105 7.04 -11.33 -14.59
N GLN A 106 7.99 -10.72 -15.30
CA GLN A 106 8.93 -11.42 -16.18
C GLN A 106 10.08 -12.09 -15.44
N GLY A 107 10.27 -11.79 -14.14
CA GLY A 107 11.41 -12.27 -13.35
C GLY A 107 12.75 -11.73 -13.85
N THR A 108 12.76 -10.56 -14.49
CA THR A 108 13.98 -9.91 -15.00
C THR A 108 14.36 -8.73 -14.11
N GLU A 109 15.65 -8.54 -13.88
CA GLU A 109 16.15 -7.40 -13.11
C GLU A 109 16.54 -6.28 -14.07
N PRO A 110 15.89 -5.10 -14.00
CA PRO A 110 16.18 -4.00 -14.91
C PRO A 110 17.55 -3.39 -14.65
N THR A 111 18.19 -2.89 -15.71
CA THR A 111 19.43 -2.13 -15.64
C THR A 111 19.17 -0.62 -15.56
N LEU A 112 20.16 0.12 -15.04
CA LEU A 112 20.11 1.58 -14.98
C LEU A 112 19.87 2.22 -16.37
N ASN A 113 20.58 1.75 -17.39
CA ASN A 113 20.47 2.27 -18.75
C ASN A 113 19.08 2.06 -19.37
N GLU A 114 18.43 0.93 -19.08
CA GLU A 114 17.07 0.65 -19.53
C GLU A 114 16.08 1.60 -18.89
N LEU A 115 16.21 1.84 -17.58
CA LEU A 115 15.37 2.76 -16.84
C LEU A 115 15.55 4.21 -17.32
N GLU A 116 16.79 4.68 -17.50
CA GLU A 116 17.06 6.02 -18.04
C GLU A 116 16.44 6.20 -19.43
N SER A 117 16.58 5.19 -20.29
CA SER A 117 16.01 5.21 -21.64
C SER A 117 14.49 5.23 -21.62
N PHE A 118 13.88 4.46 -20.72
CA PHE A 118 12.44 4.44 -20.48
C PHE A 118 11.95 5.82 -20.03
N ILE A 119 12.53 6.38 -18.96
CA ILE A 119 12.16 7.70 -18.42
C ILE A 119 12.24 8.76 -19.50
N LYS A 120 13.34 8.77 -20.26
CA LYS A 120 13.56 9.74 -21.33
C LYS A 120 12.48 9.65 -22.41
N LYS A 121 12.13 8.43 -22.84
CA LYS A 121 11.10 8.21 -23.86
C LYS A 121 9.72 8.65 -23.36
N THR A 122 9.31 8.18 -22.18
CA THR A 122 7.99 8.49 -21.62
C THR A 122 7.81 9.99 -21.38
N ARG A 123 8.85 10.70 -20.92
CA ARG A 123 8.80 12.15 -20.77
C ARG A 123 8.66 12.90 -22.09
N MET A 124 9.26 12.42 -23.18
CA MET A 124 9.06 13.01 -24.51
C MET A 124 7.63 12.81 -25.01
N GLU A 125 7.01 11.68 -24.69
CA GLU A 125 5.62 11.38 -25.04
C GLU A 125 4.64 12.22 -24.22
N LEU A 126 4.91 12.43 -22.93
CA LEU A 126 4.09 13.27 -22.03
C LEU A 126 4.16 14.76 -22.38
N GLY A 127 5.32 15.22 -22.87
CA GLY A 127 5.56 16.61 -23.26
C GLY A 127 5.06 16.98 -24.67
N ARG A 128 4.44 16.05 -25.39
CA ARG A 128 3.94 16.21 -26.76
C ARG A 128 2.42 16.34 -26.80
#